data_AF-A0A9X2ZH06-F1
#
_entry.id   AF-A0A9X2ZH06-F1
#
_cell.length_a   1.000
_cell.length_b   1.000
_cell.length_c   1.000
_cell.angle_alpha   90.00
_cell.angle_beta   90.00
_cell.angle_gamma   90.00
#
_symmetry.space_group_name_H-M   'P 1'
#
loop_
_entity.id
_entity.type
_entity.pdbx_description
1 polymer ?
#
loop_
_entity_poly.entity_id
_entity_poly.type
_entity_poly.pdbx_seq_one_letter_code
_entity_poly.pdbx_strand_id
1 'polypeptide(L)'
;MLKTETAFVIFFVLAIIVFPYYIFYSNSDFLSSLLSGLIAVDFARVVAALIKFIVLSVVTFFYWKLSRITAEINFKKFTIQLLLTIPGVLISKINLYPYLDFSTLYPDFFISRIQIVVSINIFTNTLFFLGQVLFGIFYIKLRKTIIVATNNSKNS
;
A
#
# COMPACT_ATOMS: atom_id res chain seq x y z
N MET A 1 5.00 23.61 -2.96
CA MET A 1 5.93 22.45 -2.89
C MET A 1 5.77 21.80 -1.53
N LEU A 2 6.18 20.55 -1.35
CA LEU A 2 6.06 19.83 -0.07
C LEU A 2 7.44 19.43 0.43
N LYS A 3 7.69 19.55 1.75
CA LYS A 3 8.90 19.04 2.37
C LYS A 3 8.97 17.51 2.23
N THR A 4 10.12 17.01 1.80
CA THR A 4 10.38 15.57 1.63
C THR A 4 10.30 14.81 2.95
N GLU A 5 10.67 15.43 4.06
CA GLU A 5 10.51 14.88 5.41
C GLU A 5 9.05 14.58 5.74
N THR A 6 8.13 15.49 5.40
CA THR A 6 6.69 15.29 5.61
C THR A 6 6.19 14.10 4.80
N ALA A 7 6.62 13.98 3.53
CA ALA A 7 6.27 12.83 2.70
C ALA A 7 6.78 11.50 3.29
N PHE A 8 8.01 11.48 3.80
CA PHE A 8 8.57 10.33 4.51
C PHE A 8 7.72 9.95 5.73
N VAL A 9 7.39 10.91 6.60
CA VAL A 9 6.59 10.65 7.81
C VAL A 9 5.22 10.08 7.46
N ILE A 10 4.54 10.63 6.44
CA ILE A 10 3.23 10.13 5.99
C ILE A 10 3.32 8.67 5.54
N PHE A 11 4.31 8.32 4.71
CA PHE A 11 4.48 6.95 4.24
C PHE A 11 4.94 5.99 5.34
N PHE A 12 5.73 6.47 6.30
CA PHE A 12 6.10 5.71 7.49
C PHE A 12 4.87 5.37 8.34
N VAL A 13 3.99 6.33 8.59
CA VAL A 13 2.71 6.10 9.29
C VAL A 13 1.84 5.11 8.52
N LEU A 14 1.74 5.23 7.19
CA LEU A 14 1.00 4.27 6.37
C LEU A 14 1.58 2.84 6.45
N ALA A 15 2.91 2.71 6.46
CA ALA A 15 3.58 1.42 6.62
C ALA A 15 3.26 0.78 7.98
N ILE A 16 3.28 1.58 9.06
CA ILE A 16 2.86 1.14 10.41
C ILE A 16 1.40 0.67 10.37
N ILE A 17 0.48 1.44 9.79
CA ILE A 17 -0.93 1.06 9.71
C ILE A 17 -1.10 -0.28 8.99
N VAL A 18 -0.43 -0.48 7.85
CA VAL A 18 -0.53 -1.73 7.07
C VAL A 18 0.09 -2.92 7.78
N PHE A 19 1.02 -2.71 8.70
CA PHE A 19 1.75 -3.77 9.37
C PHE A 19 0.83 -4.90 9.86
N PRO A 20 1.16 -6.16 9.57
CA PRO A 20 0.29 -7.30 9.86
C PRO A 20 0.36 -7.70 11.34
N TYR A 21 -0.15 -6.83 12.24
CA TYR A 21 -0.11 -7.04 13.70
C TYR A 21 -0.69 -8.37 14.17
N TYR A 22 -1.68 -8.91 13.45
CA TYR A 22 -2.29 -10.21 13.77
C TYR A 22 -1.26 -11.36 13.76
N ILE A 23 -0.12 -11.23 13.07
CA ILE A 23 0.97 -12.22 13.11
C ILE A 23 1.53 -12.37 14.53
N PHE A 24 1.55 -11.30 15.33
CA PHE A 24 2.08 -11.33 16.70
C PHE A 24 1.05 -11.75 17.75
N TYR A 25 -0.24 -11.58 17.47
CA TYR A 25 -1.32 -11.95 18.38
C TYR A 25 -1.81 -13.39 18.19
N SER A 26 -1.67 -13.97 17.00
CA SER A 26 -1.98 -15.39 16.72
C SER A 26 -0.84 -16.31 17.18
N ASN A 27 -0.62 -16.39 18.49
CA ASN A 27 0.32 -17.33 19.10
C ASN A 27 -0.13 -18.80 18.90
N SER A 28 0.87 -19.67 18.76
CA SER A 28 0.91 -21.15 18.71
C SER A 28 0.33 -21.94 17.52
N ASP A 29 -0.81 -21.58 16.91
CA ASP A 29 -1.47 -22.49 15.94
C ASP A 29 -1.44 -22.08 14.47
N PHE A 30 -0.75 -21.00 14.10
CA PHE A 30 -0.71 -20.54 12.71
C PHE A 30 -0.04 -21.56 11.75
N LEU A 31 0.96 -22.29 12.22
CA LEU A 31 1.65 -23.34 11.45
C LEU A 31 0.91 -24.69 11.47
N SER A 32 0.28 -25.05 12.59
CA SER A 32 -0.47 -26.32 12.74
C SER A 32 -1.80 -26.31 11.99
N SER A 33 -2.41 -25.14 11.83
CA SER A 33 -3.74 -24.96 11.26
C SER A 33 -3.78 -24.76 9.73
N LEU A 34 -2.61 -24.64 9.08
CA LEU A 34 -2.43 -24.56 7.62
C LEU A 34 -3.01 -25.77 6.84
N LEU A 35 -3.36 -26.86 7.53
CA LEU A 35 -3.95 -28.07 6.94
C LEU A 35 -5.47 -28.03 6.72
N SER A 36 -6.22 -27.08 7.30
CA SER A 36 -7.68 -27.01 7.12
C SER A 36 -8.07 -25.92 6.11
N GLY A 37 -8.79 -26.28 5.04
CA GLY A 37 -9.05 -25.40 3.88
C GLY A 37 -9.79 -24.08 4.16
N LEU A 38 -10.37 -23.89 5.34
CA LEU A 38 -10.97 -22.62 5.77
C LEU A 38 -9.91 -21.54 6.08
N ILE A 39 -8.67 -21.95 6.39
CA ILE A 39 -7.56 -21.06 6.78
C ILE A 39 -6.74 -20.57 5.58
N ALA A 40 -6.91 -21.18 4.40
CA ALA A 40 -6.28 -20.71 3.16
C ALA A 40 -6.71 -19.28 2.78
N VAL A 41 -7.96 -18.90 3.10
CA VAL A 41 -8.49 -17.55 2.85
C VAL A 41 -7.86 -16.53 3.80
N ASP A 42 -7.70 -16.88 5.07
CA ASP A 42 -6.99 -16.02 6.03
C ASP A 42 -5.52 -15.91 5.70
N PHE A 43 -4.87 -17.00 5.28
CA PHE A 43 -3.48 -16.98 4.81
C PHE A 43 -3.29 -16.06 3.60
N ALA A 44 -4.17 -16.12 2.61
CA ALA A 44 -4.12 -15.22 1.44
C ALA A 44 -4.25 -13.75 1.84
N ARG A 45 -5.11 -13.44 2.81
CA ARG A 45 -5.24 -12.09 3.38
C ARG A 45 -3.96 -11.67 4.10
N VAL A 46 -3.35 -12.60 4.85
CA VAL A 46 -2.09 -12.35 5.55
C VAL A 46 -0.97 -11.99 4.59
N VAL A 47 -0.80 -12.81 3.55
CA VAL A 47 0.22 -12.63 2.52
C VAL A 47 -0.01 -11.33 1.76
N ALA A 48 -1.27 -11.00 1.41
CA ALA A 48 -1.58 -9.75 0.72
C ALA A 48 -1.21 -8.51 1.55
N ALA A 49 -1.48 -8.51 2.85
CA ALA A 49 -1.09 -7.41 3.74
C ALA A 49 0.44 -7.34 3.90
N LEU A 50 1.13 -8.47 4.01
CA LEU A 50 2.60 -8.55 4.05
C LEU A 50 3.23 -7.95 2.78
N ILE A 51 2.71 -8.31 1.60
CA ILE A 51 3.19 -7.77 0.32
C ILE A 51 3.05 -6.24 0.31
N LYS A 52 1.87 -5.72 0.68
CA LYS A 52 1.65 -4.26 0.77
C LYS A 52 2.60 -3.59 1.76
N PHE A 53 2.85 -4.22 2.90
CA PHE A 53 3.79 -3.74 3.91
C PHE A 53 5.22 -3.66 3.36
N ILE A 54 5.71 -4.72 2.70
CA ILE A 54 7.05 -4.74 2.08
C ILE A 54 7.16 -3.63 1.05
N VAL A 55 6.17 -3.50 0.17
CA VAL A 55 6.16 -2.47 -0.88
C VAL A 55 6.17 -1.06 -0.28
N LEU A 56 5.33 -0.80 0.74
CA LEU A 56 5.34 0.49 1.44
C LEU A 56 6.65 0.75 2.18
N SER A 57 7.27 -0.27 2.75
CA SER A 57 8.58 -0.15 3.41
C SER A 57 9.67 0.27 2.42
N VAL A 58 9.67 -0.31 1.22
CA VAL A 58 10.58 0.09 0.13
C VAL A 58 10.33 1.54 -0.29
N VAL A 59 9.08 1.95 -0.48
CA VAL A 59 8.72 3.33 -0.86
C VAL A 59 9.10 4.33 0.24
N THR A 60 8.85 3.98 1.50
CA THR A 60 9.23 4.77 2.68
C THR A 60 10.75 4.94 2.75
N PHE A 61 11.50 3.87 2.51
CA PHE A 61 12.96 3.92 2.44
C PHE A 61 13.46 4.87 1.33
N PHE A 62 12.83 4.85 0.16
CA PHE A 62 13.18 5.79 -0.91
C PHE A 62 12.82 7.24 -0.57
N TYR A 63 11.71 7.49 0.11
CA TYR A 63 11.39 8.84 0.61
C TYR A 63 12.38 9.32 1.66
N TRP A 64 12.82 8.45 2.57
CA TRP A 64 13.88 8.76 3.52
C TRP A 64 15.18 9.11 2.80
N LYS A 65 15.57 8.32 1.79
CA LYS A 65 16.74 8.64 0.97
C LYS A 65 16.59 9.98 0.26
N LEU A 66 15.38 10.29 -0.20
CA LEU A 66 15.08 11.52 -0.91
C LEU A 66 15.11 12.74 0.02
N SER A 67 14.70 12.60 1.28
CA SER A 67 14.77 13.69 2.26
C SER A 67 16.19 14.11 2.60
N ARG A 68 17.17 13.23 2.40
CA ARG A 68 18.60 13.56 2.56
C ARG A 68 19.21 14.32 1.39
N ILE A 69 18.59 14.28 0.21
CA ILE A 69 19.16 14.82 -1.04
C ILE A 69 18.41 16.08 -1.51
N THR A 70 17.10 16.13 -1.27
CA THR A 70 16.24 17.23 -1.69
C THR A 70 15.35 17.67 -0.55
N ALA A 71 15.26 18.98 -0.32
CA ALA A 71 14.36 19.54 0.69
C ALA A 71 12.89 19.44 0.26
N GLU A 72 12.63 19.50 -1.06
CA GLU A 72 11.28 19.66 -1.59
C GLU A 72 10.95 18.69 -2.72
N ILE A 73 9.68 18.28 -2.76
CA ILE A 73 9.07 17.53 -3.85
C ILE A 73 7.83 18.24 -4.39
N ASN A 74 7.46 17.84 -5.60
CA ASN A 74 6.25 18.34 -6.24
C ASN A 74 5.00 17.78 -5.51
N PHE A 75 4.27 18.69 -4.86
CA PHE A 75 3.06 18.37 -4.09
C PHE A 75 1.98 17.66 -4.91
N LYS A 76 1.78 18.05 -6.19
CA LYS A 76 0.78 17.43 -7.06
C LYS A 76 1.08 15.95 -7.31
N LYS A 77 2.35 15.63 -7.61
CA LYS A 77 2.78 14.24 -7.85
C LYS A 77 2.67 13.40 -6.57
N PHE A 78 3.07 13.96 -5.44
CA PHE A 78 2.92 13.33 -4.13
C PHE A 78 1.45 13.04 -3.79
N THR A 79 0.57 14.02 -3.99
CA THR A 79 -0.86 13.88 -3.66
C THR A 79 -1.53 12.81 -4.53
N ILE A 80 -1.20 12.74 -5.83
CA ILE A 80 -1.71 11.69 -6.71
C ILE A 80 -1.29 10.30 -6.21
N GLN A 81 -0.01 10.13 -5.87
CA GLN A 81 0.47 8.86 -5.33
C GLN A 81 -0.22 8.51 -4.01
N LEU A 82 -0.35 9.48 -3.11
CA LEU A 82 -0.98 9.28 -1.81
C LEU A 82 -2.46 8.86 -1.98
N LEU A 83 -3.20 9.54 -2.86
CA LEU A 83 -4.59 9.25 -3.16
C LEU A 83 -4.78 7.85 -3.77
N LEU A 84 -3.83 7.39 -4.58
CA LEU A 84 -3.85 6.03 -5.13
C LEU A 84 -3.48 4.97 -4.08
N THR A 85 -2.67 5.34 -3.09
CA THR A 85 -2.16 4.42 -2.07
C THR A 85 -3.17 4.20 -0.93
N ILE A 86 -3.81 5.26 -0.44
CA ILE A 86 -4.69 5.23 0.74
C ILE A 86 -5.82 4.19 0.60
N PRO A 87 -6.59 4.12 -0.50
CA PRO A 87 -7.71 3.17 -0.61
C PRO A 87 -7.25 1.71 -0.45
N GLY A 88 -6.12 1.35 -1.08
CA GLY A 88 -5.58 0.00 -0.97
C GLY A 88 -5.01 -0.33 0.41
N VAL A 89 -4.55 0.68 1.15
CA VAL A 89 -4.15 0.54 2.57
C VAL A 89 -5.38 0.31 3.45
N LEU A 90 -6.43 1.12 3.33
CA LEU A 90 -7.61 1.02 4.17
C LEU A 90 -8.37 -0.31 3.98
N ILE A 91 -8.60 -0.72 2.73
CA ILE A 91 -9.31 -1.97 2.43
C ILE A 91 -8.54 -3.21 2.91
N SER A 92 -7.21 -3.15 3.05
CA SER A 92 -6.47 -4.25 3.66
C SER A 92 -6.86 -4.53 5.13
N LYS A 93 -7.41 -3.52 5.83
CA LYS A 93 -7.78 -3.62 7.25
C LYS A 93 -9.27 -3.83 7.45
N ILE A 94 -10.11 -3.32 6.55
CA ILE A 94 -11.55 -3.41 6.67
C ILE A 94 -12.03 -4.76 6.11
N ASN A 95 -12.77 -5.52 6.93
CA ASN A 95 -13.56 -6.63 6.41
C ASN A 95 -14.83 -6.05 5.76
N LEU A 96 -15.03 -6.22 4.45
CA LEU A 96 -16.18 -5.66 3.73
C LEU A 96 -17.46 -6.49 3.90
N TYR A 97 -17.34 -7.78 4.27
CA TYR A 97 -18.48 -8.68 4.40
C TYR A 97 -19.52 -8.21 5.44
N PRO A 98 -19.17 -7.76 6.66
CA PRO A 98 -20.15 -7.30 7.64
C PRO A 98 -20.99 -6.09 7.21
N TYR A 99 -20.53 -5.33 6.21
CA TYR A 99 -21.24 -4.15 5.70
C TYR A 99 -22.21 -4.48 4.57
N LEU A 100 -22.25 -5.75 4.14
CA LEU A 100 -23.17 -6.24 3.13
C LEU A 100 -24.25 -7.09 3.80
N ASP A 101 -25.51 -6.74 3.57
CA ASP A 101 -26.64 -7.53 4.03
C ASP A 101 -26.67 -8.88 3.30
N PHE A 102 -26.43 -9.97 4.02
CA PHE A 102 -26.53 -11.34 3.50
C PHE A 102 -27.84 -12.02 3.91
N SER A 103 -28.89 -11.24 4.19
CA SER A 103 -30.20 -11.75 4.55
C SER A 103 -30.66 -12.86 3.60
N THR A 104 -31.12 -13.95 4.19
CA THR A 104 -31.67 -15.12 3.50
C THR A 104 -32.99 -14.81 2.78
N LEU A 105 -33.56 -13.62 2.99
CA LEU A 105 -34.76 -13.14 2.30
C LEU A 105 -34.52 -12.87 0.81
N TYR A 106 -33.26 -12.67 0.38
CA TYR A 106 -32.93 -12.36 -1.01
C TYR A 106 -31.65 -13.11 -1.48
N PRO A 107 -31.72 -14.46 -1.61
CA PRO A 107 -30.57 -15.29 -1.93
C PRO A 107 -29.95 -14.99 -3.31
N ASP A 108 -30.75 -14.48 -4.25
CA ASP A 108 -30.30 -14.14 -5.61
C ASP A 108 -29.21 -13.06 -5.64
N PHE A 109 -29.15 -12.20 -4.61
CA PHE A 109 -28.13 -11.15 -4.50
C PHE A 109 -26.87 -11.60 -3.78
N PHE A 110 -26.80 -12.85 -3.29
CA PHE A 110 -25.62 -13.36 -2.58
C PHE A 110 -24.38 -13.33 -3.48
N ILE A 111 -24.51 -13.86 -4.71
CA ILE A 111 -23.41 -13.91 -5.68
C ILE A 111 -22.98 -12.50 -6.12
N SER A 112 -23.92 -11.59 -6.39
CA SER A 112 -23.59 -10.23 -6.81
C SER A 112 -22.90 -9.44 -5.69
N ARG A 113 -23.27 -9.64 -4.42
CA ARG A 113 -22.58 -9.05 -3.26
C ARG A 113 -21.14 -9.54 -3.12
N ILE A 114 -20.89 -10.83 -3.30
CA ILE A 114 -19.52 -11.37 -3.32
C ILE A 114 -18.72 -10.74 -4.46
N GLN A 115 -19.31 -10.65 -5.66
CA GLN A 115 -18.66 -10.02 -6.81
C GLN A 115 -18.29 -8.56 -6.53
N ILE A 116 -19.15 -7.78 -5.87
CA ILE A 116 -18.84 -6.40 -5.45
C ILE A 116 -17.62 -6.36 -4.53
N VAL A 117 -17.55 -7.22 -3.50
CA VAL A 117 -16.39 -7.28 -2.59
C VAL A 117 -15.11 -7.60 -3.36
N VAL A 118 -15.17 -8.58 -4.26
CA VAL A 118 -14.02 -8.98 -5.09
C VAL A 118 -13.60 -7.84 -6.00
N SER A 119 -14.54 -7.16 -6.68
CA SER A 119 -14.26 -6.02 -7.55
C SER A 119 -13.62 -4.85 -6.78
N ILE A 120 -14.11 -4.52 -5.58
CA ILE A 120 -13.52 -3.47 -4.74
C ILE A 120 -12.07 -3.83 -4.35
N ASN A 121 -11.84 -5.08 -3.95
CA ASN A 121 -10.50 -5.55 -3.61
C ASN A 121 -9.54 -5.48 -4.80
N ILE A 122 -9.95 -5.95 -5.97
CA ILE A 122 -9.13 -5.88 -7.20
C ILE A 122 -8.83 -4.42 -7.54
N PHE A 123 -9.86 -3.57 -7.62
CA PHE A 123 -9.72 -2.17 -7.99
C PHE A 123 -8.74 -1.43 -7.07
N THR A 124 -8.89 -1.58 -5.76
CA THR A 124 -8.05 -0.86 -4.79
C THR A 124 -6.64 -1.41 -4.67
N ASN A 125 -6.44 -2.72 -4.90
CA ASN A 125 -5.11 -3.28 -5.08
C ASN A 125 -4.42 -2.72 -6.33
N THR A 126 -5.15 -2.63 -7.46
CA THR A 126 -4.64 -2.03 -8.69
C THR A 126 -4.24 -0.57 -8.47
N LEU A 127 -5.07 0.25 -7.81
CA LEU A 127 -4.73 1.63 -7.46
C LEU A 127 -3.47 1.70 -6.60
N PHE A 128 -3.35 0.85 -5.59
CA PHE A 128 -2.18 0.80 -4.71
C PHE A 128 -0.89 0.57 -5.51
N PHE A 129 -0.86 -0.47 -6.36
CA PHE A 129 0.32 -0.77 -7.17
C PHE A 129 0.61 0.30 -8.22
N LEU A 130 -0.42 0.86 -8.86
CA LEU A 130 -0.26 2.00 -9.78
C LEU A 130 0.37 3.20 -9.07
N GLY A 131 -0.03 3.50 -7.85
CA GLY A 131 0.58 4.54 -7.02
C GLY A 131 2.09 4.32 -6.84
N GLN A 132 2.51 3.07 -6.56
CA GLN A 132 3.93 2.76 -6.36
C GLN A 132 4.73 2.77 -7.67
N VAL A 133 4.13 2.34 -8.78
CA VAL A 133 4.76 2.44 -10.10
C VAL A 133 4.98 3.91 -10.48
N LEU A 134 3.98 4.77 -10.28
CA LEU A 134 4.09 6.21 -10.53
C LEU A 134 5.20 6.84 -9.66
N PHE A 135 5.30 6.43 -8.40
CA PHE A 135 6.40 6.84 -7.53
C PHE A 135 7.76 6.42 -8.07
N GLY A 136 7.91 5.17 -8.48
CA GLY A 136 9.17 4.66 -9.05
C GLY A 136 9.63 5.49 -10.26
N ILE A 137 8.71 5.78 -11.18
CA ILE A 137 8.98 6.63 -12.34
C ILE A 137 9.40 8.04 -11.90
N PHE A 138 8.67 8.63 -10.95
CA PHE A 138 8.98 9.96 -10.43
C PHE A 138 10.36 10.01 -9.77
N TYR A 139 10.67 9.04 -8.91
CA TYR A 139 11.93 8.93 -8.19
C TYR A 139 13.13 8.80 -9.15
N ILE A 140 13.02 7.93 -10.17
CA ILE A 140 14.09 7.74 -11.16
C ILE A 140 14.35 9.05 -11.93
N LYS A 141 13.29 9.75 -12.37
CA LYS A 141 13.43 11.03 -13.08
C LYS A 141 14.12 12.07 -12.22
N LEU A 142 13.70 12.21 -10.96
CA LEU A 142 14.25 13.21 -10.05
C LEU A 142 15.73 12.94 -9.72
N ARG A 143 16.09 11.67 -9.49
CA ARG A 143 17.49 11.28 -9.27
C ARG A 143 18.39 11.62 -10.46
N LYS A 144 17.94 11.37 -11.70
CA LYS A 144 18.69 11.72 -12.92
C LYS A 144 18.94 13.22 -13.01
N THR A 145 17.92 14.04 -12.76
CA THR A 145 18.06 15.51 -12.78
C THR A 145 19.10 16.00 -11.76
N ILE A 146 19.09 15.43 -10.55
CA ILE A 146 20.05 15.80 -9.51
C ILE A 146 21.49 15.46 -9.93
N ILE A 147 21.72 14.25 -10.47
CA ILE A 147 23.05 13.81 -10.92
C ILE A 147 23.60 14.75 -12.02
N VAL A 148 22.76 15.10 -13.00
CA VAL A 148 23.15 16.02 -14.07
C VAL A 148 23.50 17.40 -13.52
N ALA A 149 22.69 17.94 -12.60
CA ALA A 149 22.96 19.23 -11.95
C ALA A 149 24.28 19.23 -11.16
N THR A 150 24.57 18.16 -10.41
CA THR A 150 25.82 18.01 -9.67
C THR A 150 27.04 17.92 -10.59
N ASN A 151 26.94 17.23 -11.72
CA ASN A 151 28.05 17.12 -12.67
C ASN A 151 28.35 18.46 -13.37
N ASN A 152 27.31 19.22 -13.74
CA ASN A 152 27.49 20.53 -14.35
C ASN A 152 28.16 21.52 -13.38
N SER A 153 27.83 21.46 -12.08
CA SER A 153 28.45 22.30 -11.05
C SER A 153 29.92 21.97 -10.76
N LYS A 154 30.40 20.76 -11.10
CA LYS A 154 31.82 20.38 -10.92
C LYS A 154 32.70 20.77 -12.12
N ASN A 155 32.07 21.05 -13.26
CA ASN A 155 32.76 21.39 -14.51
C ASN A 155 32.74 22.90 -14.80
N SER A 156 32.14 23.72 -13.91
CA SER A 156 32.13 25.19 -13.95
C SER A 156 33.09 25.75 -12.90
#